data_AF-A0A3D2W0H1-F1
#
_entry.id   AF-A0A3D2W0H1-F1
#
_cell.length_a   1.000
_cell.length_b   1.000
_cell.length_c   1.000
_cell.angle_alpha   90.00
_cell.angle_beta   90.00
_cell.angle_gamma   90.00
#
_symmetry.space_group_name_H-M   'P 1'
#
loop_
_entity.id
_entity.type
_entity.pdbx_description
1 polymer ?
#
loop_
_entity_poly.entity_id
_entity_poly.type
_entity_poly.pdbx_seq_one_letter_code
_entity_poly.pdbx_strand_id
1 'polypeptide(L)'
;MILNTPDGAGNEAAAIALSREVRMTLAASGVADDALASSTYNAAGRAEAPILVGFARFEAQAPECAPLWSQDLAHQSNNQPWESFGCATQANLAAMIEDPHDLLAAREQDPRDSNRRATVMQAYRQGRPTGATRSESESASVSDAVQ
;
A
#
# COMPACT_ATOMS: atom_id res chain seq x y z
N MET A 1 12.20 -3.22 -8.92
CA MET A 1 11.91 -3.23 -10.38
C MET A 1 13.17 -3.63 -11.12
N ILE A 2 13.05 -4.26 -12.30
CA ILE A 2 14.18 -4.73 -13.11
C ILE A 2 14.01 -4.25 -14.56
N LEU A 3 15.05 -3.60 -15.08
CA LEU A 3 15.19 -3.23 -16.49
C LEU A 3 16.08 -4.27 -17.19
N ASN A 4 15.53 -5.00 -18.16
CA ASN A 4 16.28 -5.98 -18.94
C ASN A 4 16.57 -5.42 -20.33
N THR A 5 17.85 -5.41 -20.70
CA THR A 5 18.33 -5.00 -22.03
C THR A 5 18.66 -6.24 -22.86
N PRO A 6 18.35 -6.24 -24.17
CA PRO A 6 18.65 -7.37 -25.03
C PRO A 6 20.16 -7.47 -25.31
N ASP A 7 20.66 -8.70 -25.34
CA ASP A 7 22.02 -9.09 -25.73
C ASP A 7 21.97 -9.99 -26.97
N GLY A 8 22.90 -9.83 -27.91
CA GLY A 8 22.94 -10.60 -29.15
C GLY A 8 21.79 -10.28 -30.11
N ALA A 9 21.25 -9.05 -30.04
CA ALA A 9 20.21 -8.55 -30.94
C ALA A 9 20.80 -7.66 -32.04
N GLY A 10 20.14 -7.58 -33.19
CA GLY A 10 20.54 -6.66 -34.28
C GLY A 10 20.51 -5.18 -33.87
N ASN A 11 19.72 -4.84 -32.85
CA ASN A 11 19.55 -3.50 -32.31
C ASN A 11 20.18 -3.30 -30.91
N GLU A 12 21.07 -4.18 -30.46
CA GLU A 12 21.65 -4.16 -29.11
C GLU A 12 22.23 -2.80 -28.71
N ALA A 13 23.10 -2.21 -29.54
CA ALA A 13 23.73 -0.91 -29.23
C ALA A 13 22.69 0.21 -29.06
N ALA A 14 21.63 0.20 -29.88
CA ALA A 14 20.53 1.16 -29.77
C ALA A 14 19.71 0.91 -28.49
N ALA A 15 19.46 -0.34 -28.12
CA ALA A 15 18.76 -0.70 -26.89
C ALA A 15 19.55 -0.30 -25.63
N ILE A 16 20.88 -0.46 -25.63
CA ILE A 16 21.74 0.01 -24.54
C ILE A 16 21.68 1.54 -24.42
N ALA A 17 21.74 2.27 -25.54
CA ALA A 17 21.62 3.73 -25.52
C ALA A 17 20.26 4.18 -24.96
N LEU A 18 19.17 3.56 -25.42
CA LEU A 18 17.81 3.88 -25.00
C LEU A 18 17.52 3.48 -23.54
N SER A 19 18.19 2.45 -23.00
CA SER A 19 18.03 2.03 -21.61
C SER A 19 18.32 3.14 -20.60
N ARG A 20 19.25 4.06 -20.93
CA ARG A 20 19.57 5.24 -20.11
C ARG A 20 18.40 6.21 -20.07
N GLU A 21 17.76 6.44 -21.20
CA GLU A 21 16.58 7.31 -21.30
C GLU A 21 15.37 6.71 -20.56
N VAL A 22 15.18 5.39 -20.67
CA VAL A 22 14.16 4.68 -19.89
C VAL A 22 14.41 4.85 -18.39
N ARG A 23 15.66 4.69 -17.93
CA ARG A 23 16.04 4.89 -16.52
C ARG A 23 15.76 6.32 -16.05
N MET A 24 16.13 7.33 -16.85
CA MET A 24 15.85 8.73 -16.52
C MET A 24 14.35 9.03 -16.45
N THR A 25 13.57 8.46 -17.37
CA THR A 25 12.10 8.63 -17.40
C THR A 25 11.44 8.01 -16.16
N LEU A 26 11.89 6.81 -15.76
CA LEU A 26 11.41 6.15 -14.54
C LEU A 26 11.79 6.93 -13.28
N ALA A 27 13.03 7.44 -13.21
CA ALA A 27 13.47 8.28 -12.10
C ALA A 27 12.65 9.57 -12.00
N ALA A 28 12.38 10.24 -13.14
CA ALA A 28 11.52 11.41 -13.19
C ALA A 28 10.06 11.12 -12.78
N SER A 29 9.63 9.86 -12.88
CA SER A 29 8.32 9.38 -12.43
C SER A 29 8.29 8.97 -10.95
N GLY A 30 9.38 9.17 -10.20
CA GLY A 30 9.45 8.89 -8.76
C GLY A 30 10.04 7.54 -8.39
N VAL A 31 10.56 6.76 -9.34
CA VAL A 31 11.27 5.52 -9.04
C VAL A 31 12.66 5.86 -8.47
N ALA A 32 12.92 5.45 -7.23
CA ALA A 32 14.22 5.60 -6.62
C ALA A 32 15.30 4.80 -7.38
N ASP A 33 16.51 5.34 -7.50
CA ASP A 33 17.55 4.76 -8.36
C ASP A 33 18.02 3.38 -7.86
N ASP A 34 17.96 3.17 -6.55
CA ASP A 34 18.24 1.90 -5.84
C ASP A 34 17.11 0.87 -5.95
N ALA A 35 15.89 1.31 -6.27
CA ALA A 35 14.74 0.43 -6.54
C ALA A 35 14.75 -0.16 -7.97
N LEU A 36 15.68 0.28 -8.83
CA LEU A 36 15.81 -0.14 -10.22
C LEU A 36 17.10 -0.95 -10.46
N ALA A 37 16.96 -2.27 -10.50
CA ALA A 37 18.02 -3.16 -10.94
C ALA A 37 18.11 -3.20 -12.48
N SER A 38 19.31 -3.41 -13.01
CA SER A 38 19.55 -3.59 -14.45
C SER A 38 20.08 -5.00 -14.72
N SER A 39 19.60 -5.62 -15.79
CA SER A 39 19.98 -6.97 -16.22
C SER A 39 19.99 -7.06 -17.75
N THR A 40 20.55 -8.14 -18.28
CA THR A 40 20.56 -8.45 -19.71
C THR A 40 19.82 -9.76 -19.97
N TYR A 41 19.19 -9.88 -21.14
CA TYR A 41 18.59 -11.13 -21.59
C TYR A 41 19.05 -11.47 -23.01
N ASN A 42 19.26 -12.76 -23.30
CA ASN A 42 19.69 -13.18 -24.62
C ASN A 42 18.51 -13.09 -25.62
N ALA A 43 18.69 -12.30 -26.67
CA ALA A 43 17.69 -12.06 -27.70
C ALA A 43 17.74 -13.05 -28.88
N ALA A 44 18.66 -14.01 -28.84
CA ALA A 44 18.81 -15.10 -29.81
C ALA A 44 18.87 -14.63 -31.28
N GLY A 45 19.56 -13.52 -31.55
CA GLY A 45 19.73 -13.01 -32.92
C GLY A 45 18.50 -12.28 -33.48
N ARG A 46 17.49 -11.96 -32.67
CA ARG A 46 16.36 -11.13 -33.13
C ARG A 46 16.86 -9.76 -33.60
N ALA A 47 16.37 -9.30 -34.74
CA ALA A 47 16.74 -8.00 -35.31
C ALA A 47 16.28 -6.83 -34.42
N GLU A 48 15.07 -6.93 -33.86
CA GLU A 48 14.43 -5.88 -33.07
C GLU A 48 13.97 -6.43 -31.72
N ALA A 49 14.93 -6.56 -30.80
CA ALA A 49 14.63 -7.03 -29.45
C ALA A 49 14.23 -5.84 -28.54
N PRO A 50 13.14 -5.96 -27.76
CA PRO A 50 12.66 -4.88 -26.90
C PRO A 50 13.45 -4.73 -25.60
N ILE A 51 13.38 -3.56 -24.97
CA ILE A 51 13.74 -3.40 -23.56
C ILE A 51 12.55 -3.89 -22.72
N LEU A 52 12.79 -4.71 -21.69
CA LEU A 52 11.73 -5.23 -20.81
C LEU A 52 11.81 -4.59 -19.43
N VAL A 53 10.69 -4.07 -18.94
CA VAL A 53 10.56 -3.56 -17.56
C VAL A 53 9.68 -4.53 -16.78
N GLY A 54 10.25 -5.14 -15.73
CA GLY A 54 9.56 -6.06 -14.84
C GLY A 54 9.47 -5.50 -13.42
N PHE A 55 8.31 -5.61 -12.78
CA PHE A 55 8.13 -5.21 -11.38
C PHE A 55 7.15 -6.16 -10.69
N ALA A 56 7.31 -6.28 -9.37
CA ALA A 56 6.31 -6.93 -8.53
C ALA A 56 5.27 -5.89 -8.12
N ARG A 57 4.00 -6.27 -8.14
CA ARG A 57 2.89 -5.49 -7.60
C ARG A 57 2.10 -6.36 -6.63
N PHE A 58 1.60 -5.75 -5.57
CA PHE A 58 0.65 -6.40 -4.67
C PHE A 58 -0.78 -6.09 -5.14
N GLU A 59 -1.70 -7.02 -4.92
CA GLU A 59 -3.10 -6.87 -5.27
C GLU A 59 -3.96 -7.36 -4.11
N ALA A 60 -4.85 -6.51 -3.62
CA ALA A 60 -5.78 -6.88 -2.57
C ALA A 60 -6.92 -7.70 -3.19
N GLN A 61 -7.03 -8.96 -2.80
CA GLN A 61 -8.09 -9.86 -3.28
C GLN A 61 -9.12 -10.05 -2.17
N ALA A 62 -10.38 -9.76 -2.50
CA ALA A 62 -11.50 -10.05 -1.62
C ALA A 62 -11.72 -11.57 -1.52
N PRO A 63 -12.32 -12.06 -0.42
CA PRO A 63 -12.69 -13.48 -0.31
C PRO A 63 -13.67 -13.88 -1.42
N GLU A 64 -13.59 -15.13 -1.86
CA GLU A 64 -14.62 -15.72 -2.70
C GLU A 64 -15.92 -15.84 -1.92
N CYS A 65 -17.01 -15.31 -2.50
CA CYS A 65 -18.29 -15.18 -1.84
C CYS A 65 -19.33 -16.06 -2.53
N ALA A 66 -20.17 -16.72 -1.72
CA ALA A 66 -21.31 -17.45 -2.26
C ALA A 66 -22.25 -16.47 -3.02
N PRO A 67 -22.88 -16.91 -4.11
CA PRO A 67 -23.89 -16.08 -4.77
C PRO A 67 -25.07 -15.80 -3.84
N LEU A 68 -25.62 -14.58 -3.86
CA LEU A 68 -26.75 -14.23 -2.98
C LEU A 68 -28.02 -15.04 -3.31
N TRP A 69 -28.21 -15.40 -4.58
CA TRP A 69 -29.38 -16.15 -5.04
C TRP A 69 -29.39 -17.61 -4.60
N SER A 70 -28.25 -18.17 -4.15
CA SER A 70 -28.18 -19.53 -3.63
C SER A 70 -28.49 -19.63 -2.14
N GLN A 71 -28.82 -18.51 -1.48
CA GLN A 71 -29.00 -18.42 -0.03
C GLN A 71 -30.43 -17.95 0.31
N ASP A 72 -31.08 -18.63 1.27
CA ASP A 72 -32.36 -18.19 1.82
C ASP A 72 -32.13 -17.20 2.97
N LEU A 73 -32.18 -15.90 2.64
CA LEU A 73 -31.99 -14.83 3.62
C LEU A 73 -33.22 -14.63 4.53
N ALA A 74 -34.38 -15.21 4.19
CA ALA A 74 -35.61 -15.07 4.95
C ALA A 74 -35.72 -16.07 6.11
N HIS A 75 -35.00 -17.20 6.04
CA HIS A 75 -35.00 -18.24 7.07
C HIS A 75 -33.62 -18.49 7.67
N GLN A 76 -33.30 -17.75 8.74
CA GLN A 76 -32.07 -17.90 9.52
C GLN A 76 -32.40 -18.14 11.00
N SER A 77 -32.70 -19.39 11.37
CA SER A 77 -33.18 -19.75 12.71
C SER A 77 -32.07 -19.97 13.76
N ASN A 78 -30.82 -20.12 13.31
CA ASN A 78 -29.66 -20.41 14.15
C ASN A 78 -28.85 -19.15 14.55
N ASN A 79 -29.29 -17.96 14.10
CA ASN A 79 -28.61 -16.67 14.31
C ASN A 79 -27.12 -16.68 13.91
N GLN A 80 -26.75 -17.48 12.90
CA GLN A 80 -25.41 -17.48 12.32
C GLN A 80 -25.34 -16.49 11.15
N PRO A 81 -24.16 -15.90 10.88
CA PRO A 81 -23.97 -15.14 9.66
C PRO A 81 -24.18 -16.05 8.44
N TRP A 82 -24.87 -15.53 7.43
CA TRP A 82 -24.99 -16.20 6.13
C TRP A 82 -23.62 -16.26 5.43
N GLU A 83 -23.46 -17.11 4.41
CA GLU A 83 -22.16 -17.36 3.78
C GLU A 83 -21.52 -16.11 3.15
N SER A 84 -22.34 -15.19 2.61
CA SER A 84 -21.85 -13.94 2.01
C SER A 84 -21.83 -12.74 2.96
N PHE A 85 -21.81 -12.97 4.28
CA PHE A 85 -21.91 -11.89 5.27
C PHE A 85 -20.63 -11.06 5.25
N GLY A 86 -20.76 -9.75 5.05
CA GLY A 86 -19.62 -8.83 4.92
C GLY A 86 -18.90 -8.87 3.56
N CYS A 87 -19.32 -9.70 2.61
CA CYS A 87 -18.67 -9.81 1.30
C CYS A 87 -18.58 -8.49 0.54
N ALA A 88 -19.66 -7.72 0.49
CA ALA A 88 -19.66 -6.39 -0.14
C ALA A 88 -18.67 -5.43 0.56
N THR A 89 -18.60 -5.49 1.90
CA THR A 89 -17.66 -4.69 2.68
C THR A 89 -16.21 -5.06 2.35
N GLN A 90 -15.88 -6.35 2.31
CA GLN A 90 -14.52 -6.82 2.00
C GLN A 90 -14.13 -6.53 0.54
N ALA A 91 -15.08 -6.66 -0.40
CA ALA A 91 -14.87 -6.29 -1.80
C ALA A 91 -14.60 -4.79 -1.96
N ASN A 92 -15.40 -3.95 -1.30
CA ASN A 92 -15.19 -2.51 -1.31
C ASN A 92 -13.87 -2.14 -0.61
N LEU A 93 -13.53 -2.78 0.50
CA LEU A 93 -12.26 -2.56 1.19
C LEU A 93 -11.08 -2.91 0.28
N ALA A 94 -11.09 -4.08 -0.37
CA ALA A 94 -10.06 -4.47 -1.33
C ALA A 94 -9.90 -3.45 -2.48
N ALA A 95 -11.00 -2.88 -2.96
CA ALA A 95 -10.99 -1.85 -4.00
C ALA A 95 -10.53 -0.46 -3.51
N MET A 96 -10.69 -0.16 -2.21
CA MET A 96 -10.31 1.11 -1.60
C MET A 96 -8.86 1.14 -1.10
N ILE A 97 -8.20 -0.01 -0.95
CA ILE A 97 -6.82 -0.09 -0.49
C ILE A 97 -5.89 0.48 -1.57
N GLU A 98 -5.24 1.59 -1.24
CA GLU A 98 -4.25 2.24 -2.11
C GLU A 98 -2.98 1.38 -2.29
N ASP A 99 -2.48 0.83 -1.19
CA ASP A 99 -1.27 0.01 -1.17
C ASP A 99 -1.53 -1.36 -0.51
N PRO A 100 -1.75 -2.41 -1.31
CA PRO A 100 -2.03 -3.74 -0.78
C PRO A 100 -0.88 -4.37 0.02
N HIS A 101 0.36 -3.86 -0.08
CA HIS A 101 1.47 -4.36 0.71
C HIS A 101 1.25 -4.13 2.22
N ASP A 102 0.51 -3.08 2.58
CA ASP A 102 0.22 -2.71 3.97
C ASP A 102 -0.59 -3.79 4.71
N LEU A 103 -1.25 -4.71 3.99
CA LEU A 103 -1.95 -5.87 4.58
C LEU A 103 -1.00 -6.95 5.11
N LEU A 104 0.24 -7.02 4.62
CA LEU A 104 1.23 -7.99 5.05
C LEU A 104 2.10 -7.46 6.19
N ALA A 105 2.44 -6.18 6.13
CA ALA A 105 3.24 -5.51 7.14
C ALA A 105 2.94 -4.02 7.17
N ALA A 106 2.98 -3.43 8.36
CA ALA A 106 2.95 -1.98 8.49
C ALA A 106 4.21 -1.36 7.87
N ARG A 107 4.09 -0.16 7.33
CA ARG A 107 5.22 0.65 6.86
C ARG A 107 6.18 0.95 8.00
N GLU A 108 7.46 1.16 7.65
CA GLU A 108 8.42 1.68 8.61
C GLU A 108 7.94 3.04 9.12
N GLN A 109 8.03 3.23 10.44
CA GLN A 109 7.70 4.52 11.03
C GLN A 109 8.81 5.52 10.75
N ASP A 110 8.40 6.77 10.55
CA ASP A 110 9.35 7.88 10.48
C ASP A 110 10.23 7.94 11.74
N PRO A 111 11.45 8.51 11.61
CA PRO A 111 12.30 8.76 12.75
C PRO A 111 11.57 9.53 13.85
N ARG A 112 11.90 9.21 15.11
CA ARG A 112 11.30 9.89 16.27
C ARG A 112 11.42 11.42 16.14
N ASP A 113 10.32 12.14 16.37
CA ASP A 113 10.37 13.58 16.56
C ASP A 113 11.00 13.90 17.94
N SER A 114 12.29 14.16 17.92
CA SER A 114 13.07 14.46 19.13
C SER A 114 12.64 15.79 19.78
N ASN A 115 12.20 16.77 19.01
CA ASN A 115 11.77 18.08 19.50
C ASN A 115 10.43 17.97 20.23
N ARG A 116 9.47 17.24 19.65
CA ARG A 116 8.19 16.96 20.32
C ARG A 116 8.41 16.19 21.62
N ARG A 117 9.27 15.18 21.62
CA ARG A 117 9.64 14.43 22.83
C ARG A 117 10.28 15.32 23.89
N ALA A 118 11.23 16.18 23.52
CA ALA A 118 11.87 17.09 24.45
C ALA A 118 10.85 18.05 25.10
N THR A 119 9.95 18.62 24.29
CA THR A 119 8.87 19.51 24.74
C THR A 119 7.95 18.81 25.75
N VAL A 120 7.48 17.60 25.44
CA VAL A 120 6.62 16.81 26.33
C VAL A 120 7.34 16.48 27.65
N MET A 121 8.60 16.08 27.59
CA MET A 121 9.38 15.75 28.79
C MET A 121 9.67 16.98 29.66
N GLN A 122 9.84 18.15 29.06
CA GLN A 122 9.96 19.40 29.81
C GLN A 122 8.66 19.76 30.52
N ALA A 123 7.52 19.69 29.83
CA ALA A 123 6.21 19.93 30.43
C ALA A 123 5.94 18.96 31.60
N TYR A 124 6.24 17.68 31.41
CA TYR A 124 6.13 16.66 32.45
C TYR A 124 6.97 17.00 33.68
N ARG A 125 8.26 17.34 33.50
CA ARG A 125 9.16 17.72 34.61
C ARG A 125 8.70 18.97 35.36
N GLN A 126 7.99 19.87 34.68
CA GLN A 126 7.42 21.09 35.26
C GLN A 126 6.03 20.87 35.89
N GLY A 127 5.49 19.65 35.86
CA GLY A 127 4.12 19.37 36.33
C GLY A 127 3.03 20.00 35.46
N ARG A 128 3.33 20.35 34.20
CA ARG A 128 2.38 20.94 33.25
C ARG A 128 1.69 19.85 32.42
N PRO A 129 0.44 20.09 31.96
CA PRO A 129 -0.23 19.18 31.04
C PRO A 129 0.62 18.90 29.78
N THR A 130 0.70 17.64 29.37
CA THR A 130 1.46 17.17 28.20
C THR A 130 0.60 16.96 26.95
N GLY A 131 -0.71 16.84 27.15
CA GLY A 131 -1.72 16.76 26.10
C GLY A 131 -2.20 18.14 25.63
N ALA A 132 -3.16 18.14 24.70
CA ALA A 132 -3.85 19.36 24.31
C ALA A 132 -4.65 19.94 25.49
N THR A 133 -4.68 21.26 25.61
CA THR A 133 -5.61 21.94 26.51
C THR A 133 -7.01 21.79 25.96
N ARG A 134 -7.92 21.21 26.76
CA ARG A 134 -9.33 21.12 26.40
C ARG A 134 -9.93 22.52 26.23
N SER A 135 -10.69 22.75 25.17
CA SER A 135 -11.53 23.95 25.06
C SER A 135 -12.80 23.78 25.88
N GLU A 136 -13.45 24.89 26.24
CA GLU A 136 -14.74 24.86 26.95
C GLU A 136 -15.84 24.15 26.14
N SER A 137 -15.72 24.17 24.80
CA SER A 137 -16.61 23.44 23.89
C SER A 137 -16.40 21.92 23.88
N GLU A 138 -15.33 21.41 24.50
CA GLU A 138 -15.06 19.98 24.66
C GLU A 138 -15.61 19.43 26.00
N SER A 139 -16.72 20.00 26.47
CA SER A 139 -17.49 19.49 27.61
C SER A 139 -18.54 18.48 27.14
N ALA A 140 -18.52 17.28 27.71
CA ALA A 140 -19.59 16.28 27.53
C ALA A 140 -20.32 16.10 28.87
N SER A 141 -21.65 16.19 28.87
CA SER A 141 -22.49 15.82 30.01
C SER A 141 -22.75 14.32 29.96
N VAL A 142 -22.27 13.59 30.97
CA VAL A 142 -22.65 12.19 31.17
C VAL A 142 -23.94 12.19 32.00
N SER A 143 -25.02 11.65 31.44
CA SER A 143 -26.28 11.48 32.17
C SER A 143 -26.21 10.21 33.01
N ASP A 144 -26.35 10.33 34.33
CA ASP A 144 -26.50 9.21 35.27
C ASP A 144 -27.91 8.60 35.20
N ALA A 145 -28.33 8.16 34.01
CA ALA A 145 -29.70 7.69 33.74
C ALA A 145 -29.91 6.19 34.05
N VAL A 146 -29.15 5.62 35.00
CA VAL A 146 -29.38 4.27 35.49
C VAL A 146 -29.34 4.30 37.01
N GLN A 147 -30.53 4.22 37.60
CA GLN A 147 -30.77 3.84 38.99
C GLN A 147 -31.88 2.79 39.02
#